data_AF-A0A392S1J0-F1
#
_entry.id   AF-A0A392S1J0-F1
#
_cell.length_a   1.000
_cell.length_b   1.000
_cell.length_c   1.000
_cell.angle_alpha   90.00
_cell.angle_beta   90.00
_cell.angle_gamma   90.00
#
_symmetry.space_group_name_H-M   'P 1'
#
loop_
_entity.id
_entity.type
_entity.pdbx_description
1 polymer ?
#
loop_
_entity_poly.entity_id
_entity_poly.type
_entity_poly.pdbx_seq_one_letter_code
_entity_poly.pdbx_strand_id
1 'polypeptide(L)'
;MTSFWFDPWLGGAPLRTQFQRLFQVSAQSTSMVREMGRWFEGQWVWDLRWRRKLFVWELNLLERLHEILDRSIISTVDDSWCWKHDPSGL
;
A
#
# COMPACT_ATOMS: atom_id res chain seq x y z
N MET A 1 13.20 6.78 -2.57
CA MET A 1 11.88 7.48 -2.64
C MET A 1 10.91 6.62 -3.45
N THR A 2 9.88 6.06 -2.81
CA THR A 2 9.00 5.05 -3.40
C THR A 2 7.56 5.56 -3.52
N SER A 3 7.00 5.52 -4.72
CA SER A 3 5.61 5.85 -5.03
C SER A 3 4.67 4.72 -4.63
N PHE A 4 3.59 5.05 -3.89
CA PHE A 4 2.65 4.05 -3.39
C PHE A 4 1.95 3.29 -4.52
N TRP A 5 1.51 3.99 -5.58
CA TRP A 5 0.72 3.37 -6.64
C TRP A 5 1.55 2.89 -7.83
N PHE A 6 2.69 3.52 -8.10
CA PHE A 6 3.44 3.31 -9.33
C PHE A 6 4.61 2.33 -9.19
N ASP A 7 5.20 2.22 -8.01
CA ASP A 7 6.34 1.33 -7.81
C ASP A 7 5.91 -0.06 -7.35
N PRO A 8 6.62 -1.13 -7.75
CA PRO A 8 6.35 -2.50 -7.33
C PRO A 8 6.92 -2.80 -5.93
N TRP A 9 6.56 -2.00 -4.93
CA TRP A 9 7.05 -2.16 -3.55
C TRP A 9 6.26 -3.21 -2.74
N LEU A 10 5.17 -3.75 -3.31
CA LEU A 10 4.37 -4.84 -2.75
C LEU A 10 4.05 -5.89 -3.82
N GLY A 11 4.42 -7.15 -3.58
CA GLY A 11 4.15 -8.28 -4.47
C GLY A 11 4.73 -8.19 -5.90
N GLY A 12 5.78 -7.40 -6.14
CA GLY A 12 6.48 -7.35 -7.44
C GLY A 12 5.73 -6.66 -8.60
N ALA A 13 4.49 -6.20 -8.38
CA ALA A 13 3.72 -5.43 -9.35
C ALA A 13 3.18 -4.14 -8.73
N PRO A 14 3.10 -3.02 -9.47
CA PRO A 14 2.55 -1.78 -8.94
C PRO A 14 1.11 -1.92 -8.41
N LEU A 15 0.78 -1.28 -7.28
CA LEU A 15 -0.58 -1.34 -6.75
C LEU A 15 -1.62 -0.76 -7.72
N ARG A 16 -1.25 0.18 -8.61
CA ARG A 16 -2.17 0.71 -9.63
C ARG A 16 -2.65 -0.34 -10.62
N THR A 17 -1.88 -1.39 -10.88
CA THR A 17 -2.28 -2.46 -11.80
C THR A 17 -3.14 -3.50 -11.10
N GLN A 18 -2.82 -3.80 -9.84
CA GLN A 18 -3.56 -4.76 -9.01
C GLN A 18 -4.91 -4.20 -8.52
N PHE A 19 -4.93 -2.91 -8.14
CA PHE A 19 -6.08 -2.21 -7.55
C PHE A 19 -6.46 -0.98 -8.37
N GLN A 20 -6.60 -1.15 -9.69
CA GLN A 20 -6.88 -0.06 -10.63
C GLN A 20 -8.07 0.79 -10.21
N ARG A 21 -9.11 0.18 -9.64
CA ARG A 21 -10.30 0.91 -9.20
C ARG A 21 -10.00 1.86 -8.05
N LEU A 22 -9.32 1.38 -7.00
CA LEU A 22 -8.95 2.20 -5.84
C LEU A 22 -8.00 3.32 -6.27
N PHE A 23 -7.05 3.02 -7.17
CA PHE A 23 -6.17 4.03 -7.76
C PHE A 23 -6.94 5.18 -8.40
N GLN A 24 -7.96 4.88 -9.23
CA GLN A 24 -8.77 5.91 -9.91
C GLN A 24 -9.50 6.86 -8.94
N VAL A 25 -9.84 6.38 -7.75
CA VAL A 25 -10.58 7.15 -6.73
C VAL A 25 -9.68 7.65 -5.60
N SER A 26 -8.37 7.38 -5.64
CA SER A 26 -7.42 7.86 -4.63
C SER A 26 -7.18 9.36 -4.77
N ALA A 27 -7.29 10.08 -3.65
CA ALA A 27 -6.90 11.49 -3.59
C ALA A 27 -5.37 11.67 -3.50
N GLN A 28 -4.62 10.58 -3.25
CA GLN A 28 -3.17 10.54 -3.07
C GLN A 28 -2.51 9.68 -4.16
N SER A 29 -3.05 9.69 -5.38
CA SER A 29 -2.61 8.79 -6.46
C SER A 29 -1.14 8.93 -6.84
N THR A 30 -0.50 10.06 -6.55
CA THR A 30 0.92 10.35 -6.86
C THR A 30 1.80 10.42 -5.61
N SER A 31 1.25 10.14 -4.43
CA SER A 31 1.97 10.27 -3.17
C SER A 31 2.97 9.13 -2.95
N MET A 32 4.00 9.41 -2.16
CA MET A 32 4.98 8.42 -1.73
C MET A 32 4.40 7.54 -0.61
N VAL A 33 4.95 6.33 -0.44
CA VAL A 33 4.51 5.41 0.64
C VAL A 33 4.53 6.09 2.02
N ARG A 34 5.57 6.88 2.32
CA ARG A 34 5.70 7.65 3.57
C ARG A 34 4.66 8.76 3.77
N GLU A 35 3.92 9.13 2.73
CA GLU A 35 2.90 10.19 2.76
C GLU A 35 1.47 9.61 2.82
N MET A 36 1.35 8.27 2.77
CA MET A 36 0.09 7.54 2.76
C MET A 36 -0.40 7.16 4.15
N GLY A 37 0.26 7.67 5.19
CA GLY A 37 -0.01 7.31 6.58
C GLY A 37 0.80 8.17 7.54
N ARG A 38 0.77 7.79 8.81
CA ARG A 38 1.49 8.46 9.88
C ARG A 38 1.93 7.45 10.94
N TRP A 39 2.99 7.80 11.65
CA TRP A 39 3.36 7.11 12.88
C TRP A 39 2.43 7.56 14.01
N PHE A 40 1.82 6.61 14.70
CA PHE A 40 1.02 6.82 15.89
C PHE A 40 1.42 5.77 16.92
N GLU A 41 1.87 6.21 18.10
CA GLU A 41 2.31 5.33 19.20
C GLU A 41 3.34 4.26 18.80
N GLY A 42 4.28 4.61 17.91
CA GLY A 42 5.32 3.69 17.44
C GLY A 42 4.85 2.64 16.43
N GLN A 43 3.61 2.75 15.94
CA GLN A 43 3.07 1.93 14.87
C GLN A 43 2.73 2.78 13.64
N TRP A 44 2.92 2.21 12.46
CA TRP A 44 2.50 2.84 11.22
C TRP A 44 1.00 2.67 11.03
N VAL A 45 0.29 3.77 10.81
CA VAL A 45 -1.15 3.79 10.55
C VAL A 45 -1.40 4.38 9.17
N TRP A 46 -2.04 3.59 8.31
CA TRP A 46 -2.42 4.02 6.96
C TRP A 46 -3.55 5.06 7.01
N ASP A 47 -3.39 6.15 6.24
CA ASP A 47 -4.37 7.22 6.07
C ASP A 47 -4.68 7.39 4.57
N LEU A 48 -5.43 6.41 4.04
CA LEU A 48 -5.82 6.37 2.63
C LEU A 48 -7.02 7.30 2.38
N ARG A 49 -6.80 8.32 1.55
CA ARG A 49 -7.82 9.33 1.23
C ARG A 49 -8.42 9.10 -0.15
N TRP A 50 -9.73 9.27 -0.22
CA TRP A 50 -10.54 9.02 -1.42
C TRP A 50 -11.18 10.31 -1.93
N ARG A 51 -11.25 10.47 -3.25
CA ARG A 51 -11.89 11.63 -3.91
C ARG A 51 -13.42 11.63 -3.77
N ARG A 52 -14.00 10.47 -3.47
CA ARG A 52 -15.44 10.28 -3.22
C ARG A 52 -15.65 9.13 -2.24
N LYS A 53 -16.88 8.99 -1.73
CA LYS A 53 -17.28 7.78 -1.00
C LYS A 53 -17.12 6.56 -1.90
N LEU A 54 -16.59 5.48 -1.31
CA LEU A 54 -16.44 4.19 -1.96
C LEU A 54 -17.81 3.50 -2.04
N PHE A 55 -18.04 2.79 -3.14
CA PHE A 55 -19.16 1.86 -3.26
C PHE A 55 -18.90 0.62 -2.41
N VAL A 56 -19.95 -0.11 -2.04
CA VAL A 56 -19.84 -1.35 -1.22
C VAL A 56 -18.85 -2.34 -1.82
N TRP A 57 -18.85 -2.52 -3.14
CA TRP A 57 -17.90 -3.42 -3.80
C TRP A 57 -16.46 -2.89 -3.84
N GLU A 58 -16.25 -1.57 -3.76
CA GLU A 58 -14.92 -0.96 -3.63
C GLU A 58 -14.37 -1.14 -2.21
N LEU A 59 -15.24 -1.21 -1.19
CA LEU A 59 -14.82 -1.54 0.17
C LEU A 59 -14.21 -2.94 0.25
N ASN A 60 -14.78 -3.93 -0.45
CA ASN A 60 -14.18 -5.28 -0.54
C ASN A 60 -12.77 -5.25 -1.19
N LEU A 61 -12.53 -4.34 -2.14
CA LEU A 61 -11.19 -4.15 -2.70
C LEU A 61 -10.25 -3.48 -1.70
N LEU A 62 -10.76 -2.52 -0.93
CA LEU A 62 -10.02 -1.82 0.10
C LEU A 62 -9.60 -2.77 1.23
N GLU A 63 -10.46 -3.69 1.66
CA GLU A 63 -10.13 -4.72 2.64
C GLU A 63 -8.95 -5.58 2.18
N ARG A 64 -8.98 -6.05 0.93
CA ARG A 64 -7.86 -6.79 0.33
C ARG A 64 -6.57 -5.97 0.25
N LEU A 65 -6.67 -4.67 -0.02
CA LEU A 65 -5.52 -3.78 -0.01
C LEU A 65 -4.95 -3.68 1.42
N HIS A 66 -5.79 -3.50 2.43
CA HIS A 66 -5.37 -3.47 3.83
C HIS A 66 -4.70 -4.76 4.26
N GLU A 67 -5.22 -5.93 3.88
CA GLU A 67 -4.58 -7.22 4.19
C GLU A 67 -3.14 -7.33 3.67
N ILE A 68 -2.85 -6.74 2.50
CA ILE A 68 -1.49 -6.72 1.92
C ILE A 68 -0.63 -5.68 2.63
N LEU A 69 -1.20 -4.50 2.91
CA LEU A 69 -0.51 -3.40 3.58
C LEU A 69 -0.12 -3.77 5.03
N ASP A 70 -0.98 -4.45 5.76
CA ASP A 70 -0.74 -4.84 7.16
C ASP A 70 0.33 -5.94 7.27
N ARG A 71 0.53 -6.71 6.20
CA ARG A 71 1.65 -7.65 6.09
C ARG A 71 2.99 -6.97 5.75
N SER A 72 2.96 -5.69 5.35
CA SER A 72 4.16 -4.95 5.00
C SER A 72 4.78 -4.25 6.22
N ILE A 73 6.09 -4.41 6.42
CA ILE A 73 6.80 -3.89 7.60
C ILE A 73 7.32 -2.48 7.34
N ILE A 74 6.47 -1.44 7.43
CA ILE A 74 6.91 -0.05 7.14
C ILE A 74 8.07 0.35 8.06
N SER A 75 9.30 0.27 7.55
CA SER A 75 10.50 0.66 8.28
C SER A 75 10.85 2.12 7.98
N THR A 76 11.21 2.87 9.00
CA THR A 76 11.72 4.25 8.89
C THR A 76 13.19 4.32 8.50
N VAL A 77 13.85 3.17 8.35
CA VAL A 77 15.27 3.09 7.99
C VAL A 77 15.36 3.19 6.47
N ASP A 78 16.11 4.18 6.02
CA ASP A 78 16.39 4.49 4.61
C ASP A 78 16.67 3.20 3.80
N ASP A 79 15.86 2.99 2.75
CA ASP A 79 15.98 2.04 1.62
C ASP A 79 16.76 0.72 1.85
N SER A 80 16.31 -0.13 2.78
CA SER A 80 16.69 -1.57 2.76
C SER A 80 15.51 -2.48 3.08
N TRP A 81 14.58 -2.56 2.14
CA TRP A 81 13.48 -3.50 2.22
C TRP A 81 13.92 -4.89 1.73
N CYS A 82 14.28 -5.74 2.69
CA CYS A 82 14.52 -7.15 2.45
C CYS A 82 13.19 -7.87 2.18
N TRP A 83 12.95 -8.24 0.93
CA TRP A 83 11.99 -9.29 0.59
C TRP A 83 12.44 -10.58 1.29
N LYS A 84 11.73 -11.01 2.34
CA LYS A 84 11.79 -12.41 2.75
C LYS A 84 10.87 -13.18 1.81
N HIS A 85 11.42 -13.57 0.67
CA HIS A 85 10.90 -14.73 -0.04
C HIS A 85 11.20 -15.92 0.88
N ASP A 86 10.18 -16.62 1.37
CA ASP A 86 10.41 -18.00 1.80
C ASP A 86 10.75 -18.78 0.53
N PRO A 87 11.95 -19.38 0.40
CA PRO A 87 12.15 -20.44 -0.55
C PRO A 87 11.77 -21.72 0.17
N SER A 88 10.47 -21.98 0.33
CA SER A 88 10.06 -23.37 0.51
C SER A 88 10.18 -24.02 -0.87
N GLY A 89 11.42 -24.37 -1.19
CA GLY A 89 11.76 -25.24 -2.30
C GLY A 89 11.16 -26.61 -2.05
N LEU A 90 10.44 -27.08 -3.06
CA LEU A 90 10.26 -28.48 -3.42
C LEU A 90 10.52 -28.58 -4.91
#